data_AF-A0A095AG25-F1
#
_entry.id   AF-A0A095AG25-F1
#
_cell.length_a   1.000
_cell.length_b   1.000
_cell.length_c   1.000
_cell.angle_alpha   90.00
_cell.angle_beta   90.00
_cell.angle_gamma   90.00
#
_symmetry.space_group_name_H-M   'P 1'
#
loop_
_entity.id
_entity.type
_entity.pdbx_description
1 polymer ?
#
loop_
_entity_poly.entity_id
_entity_poly.type
_entity_poly.pdbx_seq_one_letter_code
_entity_poly.pdbx_strand_id
1 'polypeptide(L)'
;MTEQTPEVFKIKTMSPPSFQLMPFWPDNIEDWFCYAEADFHEHGANGTRAQFVAVVKALPREFNRYVTPSMFTSDVSEPHETLKRSIFKRREPTDRQRLDQLFNNIDLQHGSATDMLQRMREVIGLRTFDEGLFKQPFLSKLPQQVQAVLVSLQNNALDELAASADRILEITKSFTAEVFNVKEQPQTTQNDINDLCHTLTRYLNLRTDRKRSRTPRRSISRKRSVSRPRETDNPDWCWYHNQYGKSSRNCRKPCNFPNTKPTDSKNNSGNFQAGTR
;
A
#
# COMPACT_ATOMS: atom_id res chain seq x y z
N MET A 1 -58.16 77.08 -42.03
CA MET A 1 -57.96 75.80 -41.33
C MET A 1 -56.59 75.29 -41.77
N THR A 2 -55.56 75.56 -40.98
CA THR A 2 -54.18 75.16 -41.27
C THR A 2 -53.94 73.76 -40.71
N GLU A 3 -53.76 72.78 -41.60
CA GLU A 3 -53.36 71.43 -41.25
C GLU A 3 -51.89 71.42 -40.82
N GLN A 4 -51.65 71.04 -39.58
CA GLN A 4 -50.32 70.89 -38.99
C GLN A 4 -49.99 69.41 -39.01
N THR A 5 -49.12 69.00 -39.93
CA THR A 5 -48.57 67.64 -40.01
C THR A 5 -47.52 67.46 -38.90
N PRO A 6 -47.58 66.39 -38.09
CA PRO A 6 -46.57 66.19 -37.05
C PRO A 6 -45.28 65.63 -37.64
N GLU A 7 -44.16 66.29 -37.38
CA GLU A 7 -42.83 65.74 -37.65
C GLU A 7 -42.58 64.51 -36.76
N VAL A 8 -42.34 63.39 -37.42
CA VAL A 8 -41.93 62.14 -36.77
C VAL A 8 -40.44 62.24 -36.46
N PHE A 9 -40.10 62.48 -35.20
CA PHE A 9 -38.73 62.32 -34.70
C PHE A 9 -38.29 60.87 -34.88
N LYS A 10 -37.43 60.63 -35.89
CA LYS A 10 -36.72 59.35 -36.05
C LYS A 10 -35.75 59.19 -34.89
N ILE A 11 -36.16 58.41 -33.88
CA ILE A 11 -35.24 57.93 -32.85
C ILE A 11 -34.21 57.05 -33.56
N LYS A 12 -32.97 57.54 -33.65
CA LYS A 12 -31.84 56.75 -34.12
C LYS A 12 -31.59 55.68 -33.07
N THR A 13 -32.11 54.47 -33.30
CA THR A 13 -31.75 53.29 -32.51
C THR A 13 -30.26 53.06 -32.69
N MET A 14 -29.45 53.60 -31.77
CA MET A 14 -28.05 53.24 -31.69
C MET A 14 -27.99 51.76 -31.34
N SER A 15 -27.42 50.95 -32.23
CA SER A 15 -27.13 49.56 -31.93
C SER A 15 -26.28 49.53 -30.65
N PRO A 16 -26.62 48.71 -29.64
CA PRO A 16 -25.82 48.63 -28.43
C PRO A 16 -24.38 48.26 -28.80
N PRO A 17 -23.35 48.84 -28.14
CA PRO A 17 -21.97 48.47 -28.39
C PRO A 17 -21.85 46.96 -28.28
N SER A 18 -21.24 46.33 -29.28
CA SER A 18 -21.01 44.90 -29.31
C SER A 18 -20.11 44.54 -28.14
N PHE A 19 -20.71 44.05 -27.05
CA PHE A 19 -19.99 43.57 -25.88
C PHE A 19 -19.12 42.38 -26.29
N GLN A 20 -17.80 42.53 -26.16
CA GLN A 20 -16.83 41.48 -26.46
C GLN A 20 -15.82 41.41 -25.32
N LEU A 21 -15.69 40.22 -24.75
CA LEU A 21 -14.69 39.96 -23.72
C LEU A 21 -13.28 40.03 -24.29
N MET A 22 -12.36 40.47 -23.45
CA MET A 22 -10.93 40.36 -23.67
C MET A 22 -10.50 38.90 -23.94
N PRO A 23 -9.44 38.70 -24.74
CA PRO A 23 -8.92 37.36 -25.06
C PRO A 23 -8.63 36.55 -23.80
N PHE A 24 -8.94 35.26 -23.84
CA PHE A 24 -8.73 34.34 -22.72
C PHE A 24 -7.24 34.20 -22.37
N TRP A 25 -6.93 34.13 -21.07
CA TRP A 25 -5.56 33.97 -20.55
C TRP A 25 -5.38 32.58 -19.90
N PRO A 26 -4.86 31.59 -20.64
CA PRO A 26 -4.67 30.23 -20.12
C PRO A 26 -3.73 30.15 -18.91
N ASP A 27 -2.78 31.09 -18.81
CA ASP A 27 -1.79 31.16 -17.73
C ASP A 27 -2.36 31.75 -16.45
N ASN A 28 -3.36 32.62 -16.56
CA ASN A 28 -3.98 33.32 -15.44
C ASN A 28 -5.51 33.45 -15.62
N ILE A 29 -6.17 32.31 -15.47
CA ILE A 29 -7.62 32.16 -15.68
C ILE A 29 -8.41 32.90 -14.58
N GLU A 30 -7.87 32.96 -13.36
CA GLU A 30 -8.52 33.62 -12.22
C GLU A 30 -8.65 35.12 -12.45
N ASP A 31 -7.55 35.79 -12.79
CA ASP A 31 -7.60 37.21 -13.12
C ASP A 31 -8.48 37.44 -14.34
N TRP A 32 -8.41 36.60 -15.37
CA TRP A 32 -9.28 36.75 -16.55
C TRP A 32 -10.77 36.71 -16.19
N PHE A 33 -11.20 35.79 -15.31
CA PHE A 33 -12.59 35.77 -14.83
C PHE A 33 -12.94 37.03 -14.02
N CYS A 34 -12.03 37.53 -13.18
CA CYS A 34 -12.24 38.78 -12.45
C CYS A 34 -12.47 39.97 -13.39
N TYR A 35 -11.65 40.11 -14.45
CA TYR A 35 -11.84 41.16 -15.45
C TYR A 35 -13.13 40.97 -16.27
N ALA A 36 -13.44 39.74 -16.69
CA ALA A 36 -14.67 39.46 -17.43
C ALA A 36 -15.93 39.77 -16.60
N GLU A 37 -15.92 39.48 -15.30
CA GLU A 37 -17.00 39.79 -14.37
C GLU A 37 -17.17 41.30 -14.15
N ALA A 38 -16.07 42.04 -14.05
CA ALA A 38 -16.09 43.50 -14.02
C ALA A 38 -16.68 44.09 -15.31
N ASP A 39 -16.26 43.57 -16.48
CA ASP A 39 -16.79 43.97 -17.79
C ASP A 39 -18.30 43.71 -17.89
N PHE A 40 -18.77 42.54 -17.43
CA PHE A 40 -20.19 42.22 -17.41
C PHE A 40 -20.99 43.24 -16.58
N HIS A 41 -20.47 43.58 -15.41
CA HIS A 41 -21.11 44.54 -14.51
C HIS A 41 -21.15 45.95 -15.13
N GLU A 42 -20.06 46.41 -15.74
CA GLU A 42 -19.97 47.74 -16.37
C GLU A 42 -20.93 47.89 -17.56
N HIS A 43 -21.09 46.82 -18.36
CA HIS A 43 -21.95 46.83 -19.55
C HIS A 43 -23.40 46.39 -19.28
N GLY A 44 -23.77 46.17 -18.01
CA GLY A 44 -25.12 45.75 -17.62
C GLY A 44 -25.50 44.34 -18.08
N ALA A 45 -24.51 43.49 -18.41
CA ALA A 45 -24.69 42.11 -18.82
C ALA A 45 -24.87 41.18 -17.62
N ASN A 46 -25.91 41.44 -16.81
CA ASN A 46 -26.17 40.71 -15.56
C ASN A 46 -26.89 39.35 -15.76
N GLY A 47 -27.27 39.02 -17.00
CA GLY A 47 -27.93 37.76 -17.30
C GLY A 47 -26.93 36.60 -17.29
N THR A 48 -27.05 35.67 -16.34
CA THR A 48 -26.14 34.52 -16.19
C THR A 48 -25.98 33.70 -17.47
N ARG A 49 -27.04 33.65 -18.29
CA ARG A 49 -27.02 33.01 -19.61
C ARG A 49 -26.22 33.79 -20.65
N ALA A 50 -26.34 35.11 -20.67
CA ALA A 50 -25.59 35.98 -21.57
C ALA A 50 -24.09 35.94 -21.23
N GLN A 51 -23.76 35.99 -19.94
CA GLN A 51 -22.40 35.84 -19.41
C GLN A 51 -21.79 34.50 -19.84
N PHE A 52 -22.53 33.40 -19.63
CA PHE A 52 -22.09 32.07 -20.07
C PHE A 52 -21.79 32.02 -21.57
N VAL A 53 -22.69 32.53 -22.42
CA VAL A 53 -22.48 32.54 -23.88
C VAL A 53 -21.27 33.41 -24.26
N ALA A 54 -21.06 34.54 -23.59
CA ALA A 54 -19.90 35.40 -23.82
C ALA A 54 -18.59 34.70 -23.44
N VAL A 55 -18.52 34.05 -22.27
CA VAL A 55 -17.36 33.27 -21.85
C VAL A 55 -17.09 32.12 -22.82
N VAL A 56 -18.10 31.35 -23.21
CA VAL A 56 -17.95 30.24 -24.15
C VAL A 56 -17.42 30.71 -25.51
N LYS A 57 -17.81 31.90 -25.97
CA LYS A 57 -17.27 32.50 -27.21
C LYS A 57 -15.81 32.94 -27.08
N ALA A 58 -15.40 33.37 -25.89
CA ALA A 58 -14.04 33.81 -25.61
C ALA A 58 -13.08 32.63 -25.33
N LEU A 59 -13.60 31.46 -24.96
CA LEU A 59 -12.79 30.28 -24.64
C LEU A 59 -12.08 29.69 -25.87
N PRO A 60 -10.77 29.39 -25.78
CA PRO A 60 -10.06 28.65 -26.81
C PRO A 60 -10.59 27.22 -26.95
N ARG A 61 -10.42 26.61 -28.13
CA ARG A 61 -10.93 25.25 -28.44
C ARG A 61 -10.49 24.19 -27.44
N GLU A 62 -9.29 24.31 -26.88
CA GLU A 62 -8.75 23.39 -25.88
C GLU A 62 -9.55 23.36 -24.56
N PHE A 63 -10.30 24.44 -24.27
CA PHE A 63 -11.17 24.56 -23.09
C PHE A 63 -12.61 24.11 -23.33
N ASN A 64 -13.01 23.79 -24.58
CA ASN A 64 -14.36 23.30 -24.86
C ASN A 64 -14.68 22.00 -24.13
N ARG A 65 -13.67 21.20 -23.76
CA ARG A 65 -13.84 19.98 -22.94
C ARG A 65 -14.47 20.24 -21.58
N TYR A 66 -14.41 21.48 -21.07
CA TYR A 66 -14.96 21.88 -19.77
C TYR A 66 -16.42 22.35 -19.86
N VAL A 67 -16.94 22.57 -21.07
CA VAL A 67 -18.33 22.97 -21.33
C VAL A 67 -19.16 21.71 -21.54
N THR A 68 -20.10 21.40 -20.64
CA THR A 68 -21.00 20.24 -20.79
C THR A 68 -22.28 20.62 -21.53
N PRO A 69 -22.89 19.72 -22.33
CA PRO A 69 -24.16 19.98 -23.01
C PRO A 69 -25.28 20.42 -22.06
N SER A 70 -25.29 19.93 -20.82
CA SER A 70 -26.23 20.32 -19.77
C SER A 70 -26.11 21.79 -19.35
N MET A 71 -24.98 22.47 -19.58
CA MET A 71 -24.91 23.92 -19.31
C MET A 71 -25.72 24.73 -20.33
N PHE A 72 -26.09 24.12 -21.46
CA PHE A 72 -26.93 24.75 -22.48
C PHE A 72 -28.43 24.55 -22.25
N THR A 73 -28.86 23.80 -21.24
CA THR A 73 -30.28 23.61 -20.94
C THR A 73 -30.78 24.67 -19.96
N SER A 74 -32.09 24.97 -20.00
CA SER A 74 -32.72 26.07 -19.22
C SER A 74 -32.93 25.73 -17.74
N ASP A 75 -32.62 24.51 -17.33
CA ASP A 75 -32.72 23.98 -15.97
C ASP A 75 -31.52 24.35 -15.08
N VAL A 76 -30.41 24.78 -15.67
CA VAL A 76 -29.23 25.23 -14.91
C VAL A 76 -29.41 26.69 -14.51
N SER A 77 -29.62 26.93 -13.22
CA SER A 77 -29.80 28.28 -12.64
C SER A 77 -28.56 29.17 -12.83
N GLU A 78 -27.35 28.60 -12.80
CA GLU A 78 -26.10 29.37 -12.89
C GLU A 78 -25.08 28.74 -13.86
N PRO A 79 -25.29 28.85 -15.19
CA PRO A 79 -24.41 28.24 -16.18
C PRO A 79 -22.98 28.81 -16.15
N HIS A 80 -22.84 30.12 -15.89
CA HIS A 80 -21.55 30.81 -15.77
C HIS A 80 -20.72 30.23 -14.62
N GLU A 81 -21.27 30.21 -13.40
CA GLU A 81 -20.57 29.67 -12.22
C GLU A 81 -20.30 28.18 -12.32
N THR A 82 -21.16 27.43 -13.00
CA THR A 82 -20.93 26.00 -13.24
C THR A 82 -19.74 25.80 -14.18
N LEU A 83 -19.61 26.60 -15.24
CA LEU A 83 -18.48 26.57 -16.15
C LEU A 83 -17.18 27.04 -15.48
N LYS A 84 -17.22 28.13 -14.71
CA LYS A 84 -16.08 28.63 -13.92
C LYS A 84 -15.54 27.51 -13.02
N ARG A 85 -16.42 26.87 -12.24
CA ARG A 85 -16.08 25.71 -11.39
C ARG A 85 -15.53 24.52 -12.17
N SER A 86 -16.06 24.21 -13.36
CA SER A 86 -15.58 23.07 -14.15
C SER A 86 -14.17 23.28 -14.69
N ILE A 87 -13.84 24.52 -15.09
CA ILE A 87 -12.50 24.91 -15.56
C ILE A 87 -11.50 24.82 -14.41
N PHE A 88 -11.80 25.41 -13.24
CA PHE A 88 -10.91 25.36 -12.08
C PHE A 88 -10.69 23.94 -11.57
N LYS A 89 -11.77 23.18 -11.33
CA LYS A 89 -11.70 21.82 -10.79
C LYS A 89 -10.84 20.87 -11.62
N ARG A 90 -10.83 21.05 -12.94
CA ARG A 90 -10.21 20.12 -13.88
C ARG A 90 -8.83 20.59 -14.36
N ARG A 91 -8.45 21.84 -14.04
CA ARG A 91 -7.06 22.35 -14.17
C ARG A 91 -6.26 22.16 -12.89
N GLU A 92 -6.91 22.09 -11.72
CA GLU A 92 -6.20 21.68 -10.50
C GLU A 92 -5.51 20.34 -10.75
N PRO A 93 -4.19 20.25 -10.54
CA PRO A 93 -3.49 19.00 -10.71
C PRO A 93 -4.08 18.00 -9.71
N THR A 94 -4.40 16.80 -10.21
CA THR A 94 -4.83 15.70 -9.34
C THR A 94 -3.75 15.39 -8.31
N ASP A 95 -4.11 14.78 -7.18
CA ASP A 95 -3.13 14.37 -6.15
C ASP A 95 -1.99 13.53 -6.74
N ARG A 96 -2.28 12.68 -7.73
CA ARG A 96 -1.26 11.94 -8.48
C ARG A 96 -0.32 12.85 -9.26
N GLN A 97 -0.84 13.84 -9.99
CA GLN A 97 -0.01 14.79 -10.73
C GLN A 97 0.82 15.68 -9.80
N ARG A 98 0.26 16.11 -8.66
CA ARG A 98 1.01 16.86 -7.64
C ARG A 98 2.14 16.01 -7.05
N LEU A 99 1.89 14.72 -6.81
CA LEU A 99 2.93 13.79 -6.39
C LEU A 99 4.00 13.53 -7.45
N ASP A 100 3.61 13.34 -8.71
CA ASP A 100 4.58 13.13 -9.79
C ASP A 100 5.50 14.35 -9.93
N GLN A 101 4.94 15.57 -9.83
CA GLN A 101 5.72 16.79 -9.76
C GLN A 101 6.65 16.81 -8.54
N LEU A 102 6.16 16.47 -7.35
CA LEU A 102 7.00 16.36 -6.15
C LEU A 102 8.17 15.40 -6.40
N PHE A 103 7.89 14.20 -6.91
CA PHE A 103 8.91 13.19 -7.13
C PHE A 103 9.91 13.49 -8.23
N ASN A 104 9.56 14.35 -9.20
CA ASN A 104 10.51 14.81 -10.21
C ASN A 104 11.48 15.85 -9.64
N ASN A 105 11.11 16.53 -8.55
CA ASN A 105 11.93 17.53 -7.88
C ASN A 105 12.70 16.98 -6.66
N ILE A 106 12.42 15.75 -6.23
CA ILE A 106 13.16 15.13 -5.12
C ILE A 106 14.41 14.45 -5.65
N ASP A 107 15.57 14.93 -5.20
CA ASP A 107 16.82 14.20 -5.31
C ASP A 107 17.05 13.34 -4.05
N LEU A 108 16.81 12.03 -4.18
CA LEU A 108 17.05 11.06 -3.11
C LEU A 108 18.55 10.74 -2.90
N GLN A 109 19.46 11.30 -3.71
CA GLN A 109 20.89 11.13 -3.45
C GLN A 109 21.33 11.81 -2.14
N HIS A 110 20.63 12.86 -1.72
CA HIS A 110 20.93 13.60 -0.49
C HIS A 110 19.78 13.63 0.53
N GLY A 111 18.54 13.31 0.14
CA GLY A 111 17.37 13.34 1.01
C GLY A 111 17.07 12.02 1.73
N SER A 112 16.31 12.10 2.83
CA SER A 112 15.74 10.96 3.55
C SER A 112 14.39 10.52 2.96
N ALA A 113 14.11 9.22 3.02
CA ALA A 113 12.83 8.64 2.65
C ALA A 113 11.69 9.07 3.58
N THR A 114 11.95 9.29 4.88
CA THR A 114 10.95 9.87 5.80
C THR A 114 10.61 11.31 5.45
N ASP A 115 11.59 12.13 5.09
CA ASP A 115 11.34 13.51 4.61
C ASP A 115 10.52 13.51 3.32
N MET A 116 10.80 12.60 2.39
CA MET A 116 10.01 12.44 1.17
C MET A 116 8.55 12.11 1.51
N LEU A 117 8.32 11.16 2.42
CA LEU A 117 6.96 10.79 2.85
C LEU A 117 6.23 11.99 3.50
N GLN A 118 6.94 12.77 4.30
CA GLN A 118 6.38 13.96 4.93
C GLN A 118 5.96 15.01 3.89
N ARG A 119 6.80 15.29 2.89
CA ARG A 119 6.45 16.17 1.77
C ARG A 119 5.27 15.65 0.95
N MET A 120 5.17 14.33 0.74
CA MET A 120 4.00 13.74 0.06
C MET A 120 2.70 14.03 0.82
N ARG A 121 2.72 13.91 2.16
CA ARG A 121 1.57 14.22 3.02
C ARG A 121 1.20 15.70 2.98
N GLU A 122 2.18 16.59 2.89
CA GLU A 122 1.96 18.04 2.77
C GLU A 122 1.33 18.42 1.43
N VAL A 123 1.76 17.80 0.33
CA VAL A 123 1.25 18.07 -1.03
C VAL A 123 -0.19 17.61 -1.24
N ILE A 124 -0.57 16.47 -0.65
CA ILE A 124 -1.92 15.89 -0.78
C ILE A 124 -2.86 16.42 0.30
N GLY A 125 -2.32 16.72 1.49
CA GLY A 125 -3.06 17.00 2.70
C GLY A 125 -3.27 15.74 3.56
N LEU A 126 -3.09 15.88 4.88
CA LEU A 126 -3.16 14.78 5.84
C LEU A 126 -4.51 14.04 5.89
N ARG A 127 -5.61 14.71 5.53
CA ARG A 127 -6.98 14.13 5.61
C ARG A 127 -7.36 13.27 4.41
N THR A 128 -6.67 13.44 3.29
CA THR A 128 -6.94 12.78 2.00
C THR A 128 -5.85 11.77 1.63
N PHE A 129 -4.80 11.67 2.44
CA PHE A 129 -3.68 10.77 2.19
C PHE A 129 -4.06 9.30 2.41
N ASP A 130 -4.26 8.57 1.32
CA ASP A 130 -4.48 7.13 1.32
C ASP A 130 -3.15 6.38 1.16
N GLU A 131 -2.68 5.75 2.25
CA GLU A 131 -1.44 4.97 2.24
C GLU A 131 -1.45 3.87 1.17
N GLY A 132 -2.58 3.23 0.90
CA GLY A 132 -2.69 2.17 -0.11
C GLY A 132 -2.43 2.68 -1.52
N LEU A 133 -2.94 3.87 -1.84
CA LEU A 133 -2.75 4.50 -3.15
C LEU A 133 -1.33 5.05 -3.35
N PHE A 134 -0.71 5.54 -2.27
CA PHE A 134 0.57 6.25 -2.36
C PHE A 134 1.80 5.42 -2.01
N LYS A 135 1.62 4.22 -1.46
CA LYS A 135 2.71 3.28 -1.15
C LYS A 135 3.50 2.85 -2.38
N GLN A 136 2.84 2.47 -3.46
CA GLN A 136 3.53 2.05 -4.69
C GLN A 136 4.33 3.20 -5.32
N PRO A 137 3.75 4.40 -5.53
CA PRO A 137 4.51 5.57 -5.97
C PRO A 137 5.72 5.88 -5.08
N PHE A 138 5.55 5.85 -3.75
CA PHE A 138 6.64 6.07 -2.80
C PHE A 138 7.80 5.07 -2.99
N LEU A 139 7.50 3.77 -3.03
CA LEU A 139 8.52 2.73 -3.21
C LEU A 139 9.22 2.85 -4.56
N SER A 140 8.49 3.18 -5.63
CA SER A 140 9.05 3.30 -6.99
C SER A 140 10.15 4.35 -7.12
N LYS A 141 10.18 5.34 -6.22
CA LYS A 141 11.17 6.42 -6.24
C LYS A 141 12.44 6.10 -5.49
N LEU A 142 12.41 5.15 -4.56
CA LEU A 142 13.61 4.72 -3.84
C LEU A 142 14.62 4.05 -4.78
N PRO A 143 15.93 4.07 -4.48
CA PRO A 143 16.92 3.32 -5.27
C PRO A 143 16.60 1.83 -5.34
N GLN A 144 16.90 1.18 -6.48
CA GLN A 144 16.52 -0.22 -6.76
C GLN A 144 16.98 -1.22 -5.68
N GLN A 145 18.16 -1.00 -5.10
CA GLN A 145 18.71 -1.80 -4.01
C GLN A 145 17.90 -1.68 -2.71
N VAL A 146 17.38 -0.48 -2.41
CA VAL A 146 16.46 -0.28 -1.28
C VAL A 146 15.11 -0.95 -1.57
N GLN A 147 14.59 -0.78 -2.79
CA GLN A 147 13.32 -1.40 -3.19
C GLN A 147 13.37 -2.92 -3.00
N ALA A 148 14.43 -3.59 -3.47
CA ALA A 148 14.59 -5.03 -3.39
C ALA A 148 14.48 -5.57 -1.95
N VAL A 149 15.04 -4.86 -0.98
CA VAL A 149 14.93 -5.22 0.45
C VAL A 149 13.52 -4.97 0.98
N LEU A 150 12.90 -3.85 0.59
CA LEU A 150 11.58 -3.45 1.08
C LEU A 150 10.42 -4.27 0.51
N VAL A 151 10.60 -5.00 -0.60
CA VAL A 151 9.56 -5.92 -1.15
C VAL A 151 9.04 -6.87 -0.07
N SER A 152 9.93 -7.39 0.77
CA SER A 152 9.55 -8.33 1.85
C SER A 152 8.78 -7.66 3.00
N LEU A 153 8.81 -6.32 3.07
CA LEU A 153 8.17 -5.50 4.11
C LEU A 153 6.92 -4.77 3.59
N GLN A 154 6.46 -5.07 2.36
CA GLN A 154 5.36 -4.35 1.70
C GLN A 154 4.03 -4.33 2.47
N ASN A 155 3.85 -5.17 3.50
CA ASN A 155 2.64 -5.20 4.32
C ASN A 155 2.70 -4.24 5.52
N ASN A 156 3.86 -3.65 5.81
CA ASN A 156 4.04 -2.72 6.91
C ASN A 156 3.44 -1.34 6.61
N ALA A 157 3.22 -0.52 7.64
CA ALA A 157 2.80 0.86 7.48
C ALA A 157 3.79 1.66 6.64
N LEU A 158 3.33 2.70 5.94
CA LEU A 158 4.19 3.48 5.05
C LEU A 158 5.32 4.19 5.82
N ASP A 159 5.05 4.63 7.06
CA ASP A 159 6.07 5.19 7.96
C ASP A 159 7.18 4.18 8.31
N GLU A 160 6.83 2.92 8.57
CA GLU A 160 7.81 1.87 8.87
C GLU A 160 8.70 1.55 7.66
N LEU A 161 8.13 1.62 6.46
CA LEU A 161 8.86 1.46 5.20
C LEU A 161 9.82 2.62 4.98
N ALA A 162 9.40 3.85 5.22
CA ALA A 162 10.26 5.02 5.10
C ALA A 162 11.45 4.96 6.09
N ALA A 163 11.18 4.67 7.36
CA ALA A 163 12.24 4.50 8.37
C ALA A 163 13.18 3.32 8.07
N SER A 164 12.69 2.29 7.39
CA SER A 164 13.53 1.16 6.93
C SER A 164 14.37 1.53 5.72
N ALA A 165 13.81 2.30 4.78
CA ALA A 165 14.53 2.84 3.63
C ALA A 165 15.70 3.71 4.08
N ASP A 166 15.50 4.60 5.05
CA ASP A 166 16.55 5.45 5.62
C ASP A 166 17.70 4.63 6.18
N ARG A 167 17.41 3.61 7.00
CA ARG A 167 18.44 2.73 7.56
C ARG A 167 19.25 2.01 6.48
N ILE A 168 18.61 1.57 5.40
CA ILE A 168 19.30 0.91 4.28
C ILE A 168 20.17 1.93 3.54
N LEU A 169 19.65 3.12 3.26
CA LEU A 169 20.40 4.20 2.60
C LEU A 169 21.65 4.57 3.40
N GLU A 170 21.55 4.71 4.72
CA GLU A 170 22.70 5.00 5.59
C GLU A 170 23.75 3.88 5.60
N ILE A 171 23.34 2.61 5.59
CA ILE A 171 24.28 1.48 5.43
C ILE A 171 24.99 1.56 4.08
N THR A 172 24.24 1.86 3.01
CA THR A 172 24.78 1.91 1.64
C THR A 172 25.78 3.05 1.47
N LYS A 173 25.48 4.24 2.03
CA LYS A 173 26.39 5.39 2.06
C LYS A 173 27.69 5.07 2.77
N SER A 174 27.61 4.43 3.94
CA SER A 174 28.78 4.02 4.75
C SER A 174 29.70 3.07 3.97
N PHE A 175 29.13 2.09 3.25
CA PHE A 175 29.90 1.17 2.40
C PHE A 175 30.62 1.90 1.27
N THR A 176 30.00 2.87 0.60
CA THR A 176 30.67 3.66 -0.44
C THR A 176 31.75 4.58 0.12
N ALA A 177 31.59 5.13 1.33
CA ALA A 177 32.59 6.02 1.95
C ALA A 177 33.84 5.26 2.44
N GLU A 178 33.68 4.04 2.97
CA GLU A 178 34.80 3.21 3.41
C GLU A 178 35.61 2.60 2.24
N VAL A 179 34.98 2.37 1.08
CA VAL A 179 35.65 1.83 -0.11
C VAL A 179 36.62 2.84 -0.76
N PHE A 180 36.49 4.15 -0.50
CA PHE A 180 37.43 5.14 -1.02
C PHE A 180 38.75 5.28 -0.23
N ASN A 181 38.95 4.55 0.87
CA ASN A 181 40.18 4.65 1.67
C ASN A 181 41.02 3.36 1.78
N VAL A 182 40.79 2.37 0.92
CA VAL A 182 41.71 1.23 0.82
C VAL A 182 42.08 1.00 -0.63
N LYS A 183 43.33 1.30 -0.97
CA LYS A 183 44.00 0.71 -2.13
C LYS A 183 44.21 -0.78 -1.84
N GLU A 184 43.17 -1.61 -1.97
CA GLU A 184 43.36 -3.06 -2.09
C GLU A 184 42.48 -3.63 -3.19
N GLN A 185 43.09 -4.52 -3.97
CA GLN A 185 42.54 -5.16 -5.15
C GLN A 185 41.21 -5.89 -4.85
N PRO A 186 40.25 -5.90 -5.79
CA PRO A 186 39.02 -6.67 -5.63
C PRO A 186 39.30 -8.15 -5.91
N GLN A 187 39.45 -8.94 -4.84
CA GLN A 187 39.38 -10.39 -4.88
C GLN A 187 38.40 -10.86 -3.81
N THR A 188 37.14 -10.40 -3.90
CA THR A 188 36.03 -11.09 -3.23
C THR A 188 35.21 -11.71 -4.33
N THR A 189 35.29 -13.03 -4.45
CA THR A 189 34.67 -13.76 -5.53
C THR A 189 33.15 -13.75 -5.33
N GLN A 190 32.39 -13.73 -6.43
CA GLN A 190 30.92 -13.76 -6.46
C GLN A 190 30.30 -14.85 -5.54
N ASN A 191 31.08 -15.90 -5.25
CA ASN A 191 30.72 -17.00 -4.37
C ASN A 191 30.60 -16.58 -2.90
N ASP A 192 31.45 -15.65 -2.43
CA ASP A 192 31.46 -15.18 -1.04
C ASP A 192 30.21 -14.33 -0.74
N ILE A 193 29.77 -13.53 -1.73
CA ILE A 193 28.54 -12.74 -1.65
C ILE A 193 27.31 -13.66 -1.65
N ASN A 194 27.30 -14.68 -2.51
CA ASN A 194 26.22 -15.65 -2.54
C ASN A 194 26.11 -16.44 -1.23
N ASP A 195 27.22 -16.86 -0.64
CA ASP A 195 27.25 -17.58 0.64
C ASP A 195 26.78 -16.70 1.80
N LEU A 196 27.14 -15.41 1.79
CA LEU A 196 26.65 -14.45 2.78
C LEU A 196 25.14 -14.22 2.62
N CYS A 197 24.65 -14.04 1.39
CA CYS A 197 23.22 -13.93 1.09
C CYS A 197 22.45 -15.17 1.55
N HIS A 198 22.92 -16.38 1.22
CA HIS A 198 22.29 -17.63 1.65
C HIS A 198 22.28 -17.78 3.18
N THR A 199 23.35 -17.35 3.86
CA THR A 199 23.44 -17.40 5.32
C THR A 199 22.48 -16.41 5.98
N LEU A 200 22.36 -15.20 5.46
CA LEU A 200 21.39 -14.20 5.93
C LEU A 200 19.94 -14.65 5.68
N THR A 201 19.64 -15.21 4.49
CA THR A 201 18.31 -15.76 4.17
C THR A 201 17.93 -16.88 5.15
N ARG A 202 18.87 -17.78 5.47
CA ARG A 202 18.66 -18.85 6.46
C ARG A 202 18.41 -18.32 7.87
N TYR A 203 19.17 -17.31 8.30
CA TYR A 203 18.99 -16.70 9.62
C TYR A 203 17.62 -16.00 9.74
N LEU A 204 17.20 -15.29 8.70
CA LEU A 204 15.89 -14.62 8.67
C LEU A 204 14.73 -15.61 8.65
N ASN A 205 14.83 -16.71 7.87
CA ASN A 205 13.83 -17.78 7.87
C ASN A 205 13.67 -18.45 9.24
N LEU A 206 14.78 -18.69 9.96
CA LEU A 206 14.73 -19.22 11.33
C LEU A 206 14.06 -18.24 12.31
N ARG A 207 14.24 -16.93 12.10
CA ARG A 207 13.59 -15.87 12.90
C ARG A 207 12.10 -15.75 12.61
N THR A 208 11.68 -15.90 11.35
CA THR A 208 10.26 -15.84 10.97
C THR A 208 9.49 -17.07 11.46
N ASP A 209 10.12 -18.26 11.47
CA ASP A 209 9.52 -19.47 12.05
C ASP A 209 9.27 -19.35 13.57
N ARG A 210 10.22 -18.74 14.29
CA ARG A 210 10.07 -18.42 15.72
C ARG A 210 9.01 -17.35 16.02
N LYS A 211 8.72 -16.45 15.07
CA LYS A 211 7.65 -15.45 15.23
C LYS A 211 6.27 -16.01 14.84
N ARG A 212 6.20 -16.96 13.90
CA ARG A 212 4.93 -17.61 13.49
C ARG A 212 4.38 -18.59 14.54
N SER A 213 5.23 -19.06 15.45
CA SER A 213 4.88 -19.99 16.54
C SER A 213 4.26 -19.32 17.78
N ARG A 214 3.99 -18.00 17.75
CA ARG A 214 3.27 -17.25 18.80
C ARG A 214 1.80 -16.95 18.46
N THR A 215 1.11 -17.89 17.81
CA THR A 215 -0.36 -17.88 17.79
C THR A 215 -0.87 -18.70 18.98
N PRO A 216 -1.88 -18.23 19.75
CA PRO A 216 -2.49 -19.03 20.81
C PRO A 216 -3.13 -20.27 20.15
N ARG A 217 -2.54 -21.45 20.38
CA ARG A 217 -3.11 -22.72 19.93
C ARG A 217 -4.49 -22.87 20.55
N ARG A 218 -5.53 -22.65 19.73
CA ARG A 218 -6.84 -23.28 19.92
C ARG A 218 -6.60 -24.77 20.14
N SER A 219 -7.20 -25.29 21.20
CA SER A 219 -7.20 -26.67 21.65
C SER A 219 -7.56 -27.62 20.49
N ILE A 220 -6.54 -28.18 19.84
CA ILE A 220 -6.69 -29.30 18.93
C ILE A 220 -6.56 -30.59 19.73
N SER A 221 -7.63 -31.39 19.66
CA SER A 221 -7.79 -32.72 20.21
C SER A 221 -6.52 -33.57 20.10
N ARG A 222 -6.13 -34.20 21.21
CA ARG A 222 -4.99 -35.13 21.32
C ARG A 222 -5.19 -36.29 20.33
N LYS A 223 -4.55 -36.21 19.16
CA LYS A 223 -4.34 -37.40 18.32
C LYS A 223 -3.22 -38.23 18.96
N ARG A 224 -3.59 -39.39 19.50
CA ARG A 224 -2.68 -40.44 19.95
C ARG A 224 -1.70 -40.77 18.82
N SER A 225 -0.41 -40.71 19.11
CA SER A 225 0.67 -41.19 18.25
C SER A 225 0.50 -42.68 17.99
N VAL A 226 0.30 -43.03 16.72
CA VAL A 226 0.33 -44.40 16.20
C VAL A 226 1.76 -44.91 16.35
N SER A 227 1.94 -45.95 17.18
CA SER A 227 3.23 -46.64 17.34
C SER A 227 3.61 -47.36 16.04
N ARG A 228 4.91 -47.32 15.73
CA ARG A 228 5.56 -48.05 14.62
C ARG A 228 5.08 -49.51 14.54
N PRO A 229 4.90 -50.11 13.35
CA PRO A 229 4.64 -51.53 13.23
C PRO A 229 5.86 -52.28 13.80
N ARG A 230 5.64 -53.21 14.74
CA ARG A 230 6.71 -54.09 15.24
C ARG A 230 6.70 -55.38 14.42
N GLU A 231 7.89 -55.82 14.02
CA GLU A 231 8.16 -56.95 13.13
C GLU A 231 7.75 -58.34 13.67
N THR A 232 6.94 -58.43 14.74
CA THR A 232 6.54 -59.69 15.37
C THR A 232 5.08 -59.68 15.83
N ASP A 233 4.16 -59.18 15.00
CA ASP A 233 2.72 -59.34 15.24
C ASP A 233 2.30 -60.75 14.78
N ASN A 234 2.34 -61.74 15.68
CA ASN A 234 1.79 -63.06 15.38
C ASN A 234 0.26 -63.01 15.58
N PRO A 235 -0.56 -63.34 14.56
CA PRO A 235 -2.02 -63.29 14.66
C PRO A 235 -2.61 -64.30 15.65
N ASP A 236 -1.88 -65.36 15.99
CA ASP A 236 -2.32 -66.39 16.95
C ASP A 236 -2.05 -66.00 18.42
N TRP A 237 -1.45 -64.83 18.64
CA TRP A 237 -1.10 -64.31 19.96
C TRP A 237 -1.98 -63.12 20.33
N CYS A 238 -2.40 -63.05 21.59
CA CYS A 238 -3.15 -61.88 22.07
C CYS A 238 -2.24 -60.65 22.12
N TRP A 239 -2.86 -59.47 22.05
CA TRP A 239 -2.17 -58.18 22.10
C TRP A 239 -1.11 -58.08 23.22
N TYR A 240 -1.39 -58.62 24.40
CA TYR A 240 -0.43 -58.59 25.52
C TYR A 240 0.82 -59.44 25.25
N HIS A 241 0.70 -60.58 24.56
CA HIS A 241 1.85 -61.40 24.20
C HIS A 241 2.61 -60.84 22.98
N ASN A 242 1.94 -60.17 22.02
CA ASN A 242 2.67 -59.42 20.97
C ASN A 242 3.41 -58.21 21.55
N GLN A 243 2.85 -57.57 22.58
CA GLN A 243 3.45 -56.38 23.17
C GLN A 243 4.57 -56.69 24.19
N TYR A 244 4.42 -57.76 24.97
CA TYR A 244 5.28 -58.06 26.13
C TYR A 244 5.89 -59.46 26.13
N GLY A 245 5.53 -60.34 25.17
CA GLY A 245 6.06 -61.70 25.07
C GLY A 245 5.90 -62.51 26.37
N LYS A 246 6.93 -63.28 26.74
CA LYS A 246 6.96 -64.12 27.95
C LYS A 246 6.81 -63.34 29.27
N SER A 247 7.02 -62.02 29.23
CA SER A 247 6.88 -61.14 30.40
C SER A 247 5.44 -60.67 30.62
N SER A 248 4.51 -61.03 29.75
CA SER A 248 3.09 -60.69 29.95
C SER A 248 2.54 -61.39 31.18
N ARG A 249 1.93 -60.61 32.07
CA ARG A 249 1.19 -61.12 33.23
C ARG A 249 -0.26 -61.49 32.92
N ASN A 250 -0.77 -61.06 31.75
CA ASN A 250 -2.16 -61.25 31.35
C ASN A 250 -2.24 -61.89 29.97
N CYS A 251 -3.03 -62.96 29.87
CA CYS A 251 -3.32 -63.64 28.61
C CYS A 251 -4.82 -63.58 28.33
N ARG A 252 -5.21 -63.17 27.11
CA ARG A 252 -6.60 -63.23 26.64
C ARG A 252 -6.75 -64.37 25.64
N LYS A 253 -7.70 -65.28 25.87
CA LYS A 253 -8.01 -66.38 24.95
C LYS A 253 -8.90 -65.90 23.79
N PRO A 254 -8.80 -66.53 22.60
CA PRO A 254 -7.85 -67.59 22.23
C PRO A 254 -6.46 -67.02 21.99
N CYS A 255 -5.44 -67.60 22.63
CA CYS A 255 -4.04 -67.22 22.43
C CYS A 255 -3.18 -68.46 22.58
N ASN A 256 -2.32 -68.71 21.59
CA ASN A 256 -1.51 -69.92 21.50
C ASN A 256 -0.04 -69.69 21.90
N PHE A 257 0.21 -68.77 22.84
CA PHE A 257 1.56 -68.46 23.29
C PHE A 257 2.08 -69.57 24.23
N PRO A 258 3.28 -70.14 23.99
CA PRO A 258 3.80 -71.25 24.78
C PRO A 258 4.15 -70.80 26.22
N ASN A 259 3.33 -71.23 27.19
CA ASN A 259 3.54 -70.95 28.61
C ASN A 259 4.55 -71.93 29.21
N THR A 260 5.82 -71.54 29.34
CA THR A 260 6.79 -72.24 30.19
C THR A 260 6.69 -71.68 31.61
N LYS A 261 5.94 -72.33 32.51
CA LYS A 261 6.02 -72.03 33.95
C LYS A 261 7.22 -72.77 34.55
N PRO A 262 8.19 -72.11 35.19
CA PRO A 262 9.15 -72.79 36.06
C PRO A 262 8.45 -73.19 37.36
N THR A 263 8.47 -74.48 37.66
CA THR A 263 8.11 -75.05 38.96
C THR A 263 9.30 -74.93 39.89
N ASP A 264 9.27 -74.02 40.87
CA ASP A 264 10.27 -74.01 41.94
C ASP A 264 9.78 -74.82 43.14
N SER A 265 10.29 -76.05 43.23
CA SER A 265 10.39 -76.80 44.48
C SER A 265 11.73 -76.48 45.15
N LYS A 266 11.66 -76.27 46.46
CA LYS A 266 12.69 -76.52 47.49
C LYS A 266 13.86 -75.52 47.65
N ASN A 267 13.80 -74.95 48.86
CA ASN A 267 14.78 -75.06 49.96
C ASN A 267 15.78 -73.92 50.18
N ASN A 268 15.67 -73.39 51.42
CA ASN A 268 16.72 -72.95 52.36
C ASN A 268 17.69 -71.85 51.88
N SER A 269 18.12 -70.88 52.66
CA SER A 269 18.21 -70.71 54.11
C SER A 269 18.86 -69.34 54.36
N GLY A 270 18.69 -68.77 55.56
CA GLY A 270 19.68 -67.82 56.10
C GLY A 270 19.27 -66.34 56.13
N ASN A 271 18.44 -66.02 57.12
CA ASN A 271 18.68 -64.99 58.14
C ASN A 271 19.74 -63.90 57.83
N PHE A 272 19.33 -62.62 57.74
CA PHE A 272 20.11 -61.48 58.25
C PHE A 272 19.19 -60.34 58.69
N GLN A 273 19.33 -59.96 59.96
CA GLN A 273 18.69 -58.84 60.63
C GLN A 273 19.26 -57.50 60.14
N ALA A 274 18.41 -56.46 60.11
CA ALA A 274 18.85 -55.08 60.34
C ALA A 274 17.74 -54.36 61.10
N GLY A 275 17.99 -54.09 62.38
CA GLY A 275 17.10 -53.37 63.27
C GLY A 275 16.99 -51.89 62.89
N THR A 276 15.80 -51.35 63.10
CA THR A 276 15.54 -49.92 63.22
C THR A 276 15.58 -49.53 64.70
N ARG A 277 16.40 -48.51 64.98
CA ARG A 277 16.34 -47.57 66.11
C ARG A 277 16.85 -48.05 67.47
#